data_AF-A0A2D9RH56-F1
#
_entry.id   AF-A0A2D9RH56-F1
#
_cell.length_a   1.000
_cell.length_b   1.000
_cell.length_c   1.000
_cell.angle_alpha   90.00
_cell.angle_beta   90.00
_cell.angle_gamma   90.00
#
_symmetry.space_group_name_H-M   'P 1'
#
loop_
_entity.id
_entity.type
_entity.pdbx_description
1 polymer ?
#
loop_
_entity_poly.entity_id
_entity_poly.type
_entity_poly.pdbx_seq_one_letter_code
_entity_poly.pdbx_strand_id
1 'polypeptide(L)'
;MYKGVSVATCLLLLGHQALSETQAENNVDCGPKGSYLVAANAAPALQDFEKLRQILGAISNVADACPNNNFAQYYASRLWHVGMETQIRGRAPIEQSWASWQRAYAYSEAYFAMPREDRFRKASVPDSHQQLELDASAISDLRESLIKRGLEFGFKAEKPNELLMTDAATDCPASVSTDINAMRGWANENAEFAVQIASIAARYETACRAVTDPIIKYGLRLYFARLALIRLIAAEQVVSSDPKLAREFIQKVKEHRDSVIDADGVSITDWNEYSTGSRLAELESQLPAIRSIPTASSDPLVSSGRIPVESWFSGEHPRIAVMEAIGATMDSYVAETGPAGFIRVVGKAYQLFDGKPEQIKARELLYSAAHAYAAKKAYRSSDTINLTIPQIGYDWLKNPPEDDEG
;
A
#
# COMPACT_ATOMS: atom_id res chain seq x y z
N MET A 1 36.42 16.63 -2.01
CA MET A 1 37.14 16.27 -0.77
C MET A 1 36.32 15.22 -0.04
N TYR A 2 36.95 14.05 0.17
CA TYR A 2 36.53 12.82 0.87
C TYR A 2 35.07 12.36 0.76
N LYS A 3 34.84 11.49 -0.23
CA LYS A 3 33.80 10.47 -0.22
C LYS A 3 34.03 9.57 1.00
N GLY A 4 33.01 9.43 1.86
CA GLY A 4 33.00 8.50 2.97
C GLY A 4 33.07 7.06 2.45
N VAL A 5 34.28 6.53 2.32
CA VAL A 5 34.53 5.10 2.33
C VAL A 5 34.08 4.62 3.71
N SER A 6 32.93 3.94 3.75
CA SER A 6 32.42 3.34 4.98
C SER A 6 33.50 2.46 5.59
N VAL A 7 33.76 2.68 6.88
CA VAL A 7 34.78 2.01 7.70
C VAL A 7 34.64 0.47 7.70
N ALA A 8 33.51 -0.05 7.20
CA ALA A 8 33.26 -1.47 6.98
C ALA A 8 34.23 -2.16 6.00
N THR A 9 34.79 -1.45 5.01
CA THR A 9 35.63 -2.09 3.98
C THR A 9 37.07 -2.36 4.44
N CYS A 10 37.56 -1.67 5.47
CA CYS A 10 38.94 -1.84 5.97
C CYS A 10 39.11 -2.94 7.04
N LEU A 11 38.03 -3.41 7.68
CA LEU A 11 38.12 -4.25 8.88
C LEU A 11 37.95 -5.76 8.63
N LEU A 12 37.55 -6.19 7.43
CA LEU A 12 37.43 -7.61 7.05
C LEU A 12 38.75 -8.23 6.56
N LEU A 13 39.87 -7.51 6.67
CA LEU A 13 41.16 -7.88 6.08
C LEU A 13 42.00 -8.88 6.90
N LEU A 14 41.55 -9.34 8.07
CA LEU A 14 42.29 -10.28 8.91
C LEU A 14 41.41 -11.48 9.31
N GLY A 15 41.21 -12.38 8.35
CA GLY A 15 40.45 -13.61 8.55
C GLY A 15 40.17 -14.38 7.26
N HIS A 16 41.19 -14.58 6.40
CA HIS A 16 41.07 -15.51 5.26
C HIS A 16 41.09 -16.96 5.77
N GLN A 17 40.03 -17.40 6.43
CA GLN A 17 39.63 -18.80 6.35
C GLN A 17 38.62 -18.87 5.21
N ALA A 18 39.11 -19.24 4.02
CA ALA A 18 38.24 -19.64 2.94
C ALA A 18 37.30 -20.70 3.49
N LEU A 19 35.99 -20.52 3.31
CA LEU A 19 35.07 -21.64 3.37
C LEU A 19 35.57 -22.65 2.33
N SER A 20 36.33 -23.67 2.76
CA SER A 20 36.75 -24.74 1.87
C SER A 20 35.52 -25.60 1.58
N GLU A 21 35.49 -26.24 0.40
CA GLU A 21 34.45 -27.20 0.02
C GLU A 21 34.22 -28.27 1.10
N THR A 22 35.21 -28.56 1.95
CA THR A 22 35.11 -29.48 3.10
C THR A 22 34.28 -29.01 4.29
N GLN A 23 34.03 -27.71 4.49
CA GLN A 23 33.02 -27.25 5.47
C GLN A 23 31.59 -27.30 4.90
N ALA A 24 31.44 -27.49 3.59
CA ALA A 24 30.17 -27.43 2.89
C ALA A 24 29.35 -28.73 2.93
N GLU A 25 29.87 -29.83 3.51
CA GLU A 25 29.20 -31.14 3.41
C GLU A 25 28.83 -31.84 4.74
N ASN A 26 29.48 -31.61 5.89
CA ASN A 26 29.16 -32.42 7.10
C ASN A 26 29.19 -31.74 8.48
N ASN A 27 29.68 -30.50 8.64
CA ASN A 27 29.69 -29.79 9.94
C ASN A 27 29.67 -28.26 9.74
N VAL A 28 28.52 -27.73 9.31
CA VAL A 28 28.32 -26.28 9.15
C VAL A 28 28.08 -25.64 10.51
N ASP A 29 28.87 -24.63 10.88
CA ASP A 29 28.64 -23.84 12.09
C ASP A 29 27.45 -22.88 11.84
N CYS A 30 26.30 -23.15 12.46
CA CYS A 30 25.14 -22.26 12.36
C CYS A 30 25.14 -21.13 13.39
N GLY A 31 26.14 -21.07 14.28
CA GLY A 31 26.28 -20.08 15.34
C GLY A 31 27.00 -18.79 14.92
N PRO A 32 27.36 -17.93 15.89
CA PRO A 32 27.97 -16.62 15.63
C PRO A 32 29.27 -16.65 14.82
N LYS A 33 30.09 -17.71 14.99
CA LYS A 33 31.32 -17.90 14.23
C LYS A 33 31.02 -18.22 12.76
N GLY A 34 30.03 -19.07 12.49
CA GLY A 34 29.53 -19.31 11.14
C GLY A 34 28.99 -18.06 10.45
N SER A 35 28.19 -17.26 11.17
CA SER A 35 27.69 -15.98 10.67
C SER A 35 28.82 -15.01 10.28
N TYR A 36 29.89 -14.94 11.08
CA TYR A 36 31.09 -14.15 10.75
C TYR A 36 31.79 -14.68 9.48
N LEU A 37 32.00 -15.99 9.38
CA LEU A 37 32.64 -16.60 8.21
C LEU A 37 31.85 -16.34 6.92
N VAL A 38 30.51 -16.43 6.98
CA VAL A 38 29.66 -16.04 5.85
C VAL A 38 29.91 -14.59 5.45
N ALA A 39 29.86 -13.66 6.40
CA ALA A 39 30.05 -12.23 6.11
C ALA A 39 31.43 -11.93 5.50
N ALA A 40 32.48 -12.51 6.08
CA ALA A 40 33.86 -12.32 5.64
C ALA A 40 34.12 -12.84 4.22
N ASN A 41 33.51 -13.97 3.85
CA ASN A 41 33.62 -14.52 2.50
C ASN A 41 32.71 -13.79 1.51
N ALA A 42 31.48 -13.45 1.91
CA ALA A 42 30.49 -12.83 1.03
C ALA A 42 30.84 -11.41 0.62
N ALA A 43 31.28 -10.56 1.55
CA ALA A 43 31.47 -9.13 1.30
C ALA A 43 32.47 -8.83 0.14
N PRO A 44 33.63 -9.49 0.04
CA PRO A 44 34.53 -9.32 -1.11
C PRO A 44 33.92 -9.75 -2.45
N ALA A 45 33.10 -10.81 -2.47
CA ALA A 45 32.48 -11.32 -3.69
C ALA A 45 31.35 -10.44 -4.23
N LEU A 46 30.82 -9.53 -3.42
CA LEU A 46 29.82 -8.55 -3.90
C LEU A 46 30.40 -7.58 -4.95
N GLN A 47 31.74 -7.45 -5.02
CA GLN A 47 32.43 -6.53 -5.92
C GLN A 47 33.31 -7.26 -6.96
N ASP A 48 33.49 -8.57 -6.83
CA ASP A 48 34.38 -9.39 -7.64
C ASP A 48 33.63 -10.62 -8.16
N PHE A 49 33.38 -10.63 -9.47
CA PHE A 49 32.59 -11.66 -10.12
C PHE A 49 33.24 -13.04 -10.11
N GLU A 50 34.58 -13.10 -10.10
CA GLU A 50 35.27 -14.39 -10.05
C GLU A 50 35.16 -14.99 -8.65
N LYS A 51 35.29 -14.15 -7.61
CA LYS A 51 35.01 -14.57 -6.22
C LYS A 51 33.56 -14.96 -6.03
N LEU A 52 32.61 -14.23 -6.62
CA LEU A 52 31.19 -14.59 -6.59
C LEU A 52 30.97 -16.03 -7.07
N ARG A 53 31.54 -16.39 -8.22
CA ARG A 53 31.41 -17.76 -8.76
C ARG A 53 32.00 -18.81 -7.82
N GLN A 54 33.11 -18.52 -7.16
CA GLN A 54 33.79 -19.45 -6.28
C GLN A 54 33.01 -19.71 -4.98
N ILE A 55 32.34 -18.71 -4.43
CA ILE A 55 31.73 -18.82 -3.08
C ILE A 55 30.21 -18.98 -3.07
N LEU A 56 29.52 -18.71 -4.19
CA LEU A 56 28.05 -18.72 -4.25
C LEU A 56 27.48 -20.06 -3.80
N GLY A 57 28.08 -21.18 -4.26
CA GLY A 57 27.68 -22.53 -3.87
C GLY A 57 27.89 -22.78 -2.38
N ALA A 58 29.07 -22.45 -1.85
CA ALA A 58 29.41 -22.64 -0.45
C ALA A 58 28.45 -21.87 0.49
N ILE A 59 28.17 -20.59 0.19
CA ILE A 59 27.26 -19.79 1.01
C ILE A 59 25.81 -20.27 0.90
N SER A 60 25.39 -20.74 -0.28
CA SER A 60 24.06 -21.36 -0.47
C SER A 60 23.92 -22.61 0.41
N ASN A 61 24.93 -23.48 0.43
CA ASN A 61 24.94 -24.68 1.27
C ASN A 61 24.86 -24.33 2.77
N VAL A 62 25.53 -23.25 3.20
CA VAL A 62 25.42 -22.77 4.58
C VAL A 62 24.01 -22.26 4.87
N ALA A 63 23.38 -21.53 3.95
CA ALA A 63 22.01 -21.06 4.11
C ALA A 63 21.01 -22.23 4.17
N ASP A 64 21.20 -23.26 3.35
CA ASP A 64 20.34 -24.45 3.33
C ASP A 64 20.51 -25.29 4.62
N ALA A 65 21.74 -25.44 5.11
CA ALA A 65 22.04 -26.18 6.34
C ALA A 65 21.65 -25.39 7.62
N CYS A 66 21.66 -24.06 7.55
CA CYS A 66 21.40 -23.17 8.67
C CYS A 66 20.25 -22.20 8.35
N PRO A 67 19.00 -22.69 8.27
CA PRO A 67 17.84 -21.87 7.89
C PRO A 67 17.59 -20.69 8.85
N ASN A 68 17.98 -20.83 10.12
CA ASN A 68 17.83 -19.78 11.15
C ASN A 68 19.05 -18.86 11.30
N ASN A 69 20.03 -18.94 10.40
CA ASN A 69 21.19 -18.04 10.41
C ASN A 69 20.91 -16.83 9.51
N ASN A 70 20.64 -15.67 10.13
CA ASN A 70 20.29 -14.44 9.44
C ASN A 70 21.36 -13.95 8.45
N PHE A 71 22.65 -14.09 8.79
CA PHE A 71 23.76 -13.77 7.90
C PHE A 71 23.79 -14.70 6.68
N ALA A 72 23.60 -16.00 6.87
CA ALA A 72 23.58 -16.98 5.78
C ALA A 72 22.45 -16.68 4.78
N GLN A 73 21.22 -16.49 5.26
CA GLN A 73 20.08 -16.18 4.39
C GLN A 73 20.27 -14.85 3.65
N TYR A 74 20.69 -13.79 4.35
CA TYR A 74 20.90 -12.48 3.75
C TYR A 74 21.98 -12.51 2.66
N TYR A 75 23.16 -13.07 2.95
CA TYR A 75 24.26 -13.07 1.98
C TYR A 75 24.02 -14.04 0.83
N ALA A 76 23.38 -15.19 1.05
CA ALA A 76 22.95 -16.06 -0.04
C ALA A 76 21.98 -15.33 -0.98
N SER A 77 20.95 -14.69 -0.43
CA SER A 77 20.02 -13.85 -1.19
C SER A 77 20.74 -12.76 -1.98
N ARG A 78 21.66 -12.03 -1.33
CA ARG A 78 22.40 -10.93 -1.94
C ARG A 78 23.33 -11.39 -3.07
N LEU A 79 24.04 -12.50 -2.89
CA LEU A 79 24.98 -13.01 -3.91
C LEU A 79 24.21 -13.52 -5.14
N TRP A 80 23.09 -14.24 -4.95
CA TRP A 80 22.22 -14.65 -6.06
C TRP A 80 21.62 -13.44 -6.78
N HIS A 81 21.24 -12.38 -6.05
CA HIS A 81 20.78 -11.11 -6.65
C HIS A 81 21.86 -10.43 -7.49
N VAL A 82 23.09 -10.33 -7.00
CA VAL A 82 24.22 -9.77 -7.77
C VAL A 82 24.54 -10.65 -9.00
N GLY A 83 24.45 -11.97 -8.87
CA GLY A 83 24.59 -12.90 -9.98
C GLY A 83 23.53 -12.69 -11.07
N MET A 84 22.27 -12.57 -10.66
CA MET A 84 21.14 -12.24 -11.54
C MET A 84 21.35 -10.92 -12.27
N GLU A 85 21.69 -9.84 -11.56
CA GLU A 85 21.94 -8.53 -12.19
C GLU A 85 23.08 -8.59 -13.20
N THR A 86 24.12 -9.37 -12.90
CA THR A 86 25.24 -9.59 -13.83
C THR A 86 24.79 -10.33 -15.09
N GLN A 87 23.97 -11.36 -14.94
CA GLN A 87 23.38 -12.12 -16.06
C GLN A 87 22.50 -11.22 -16.94
N ILE A 88 21.66 -10.37 -16.33
CA ILE A 88 20.82 -9.40 -17.06
C ILE A 88 21.69 -8.42 -17.86
N ARG A 89 22.71 -7.82 -17.24
CA ARG A 89 23.63 -6.89 -17.92
C ARG A 89 24.42 -7.57 -19.04
N GLY A 90 24.80 -8.83 -18.82
CA GLY A 90 25.46 -9.67 -19.81
C GLY A 90 24.54 -10.21 -20.91
N ARG A 91 23.24 -9.86 -20.88
CA ARG A 91 22.21 -10.35 -21.82
C ARG A 91 22.12 -11.88 -21.86
N ALA A 92 22.31 -12.52 -20.72
CA ALA A 92 22.05 -13.95 -20.58
C ALA A 92 20.56 -14.25 -20.87
N PRO A 93 20.23 -15.48 -21.28
CA PRO A 93 18.84 -15.92 -21.43
C PRO A 93 18.02 -15.64 -20.17
N ILE A 94 16.76 -15.24 -20.36
CA ILE A 94 15.85 -14.86 -19.27
C ILE A 94 15.67 -16.00 -18.25
N GLU A 95 15.78 -17.25 -18.69
CA GLU A 95 15.71 -18.45 -17.85
C GLU A 95 16.82 -18.47 -16.78
N GLN A 96 18.02 -17.98 -17.12
CA GLN A 96 19.14 -17.98 -16.18
C GLN A 96 18.97 -16.90 -15.12
N SER A 97 18.61 -15.69 -15.53
CA SER A 97 18.36 -14.58 -14.59
C SER A 97 17.12 -14.84 -13.74
N TRP A 98 16.08 -15.44 -14.30
CA TRP A 98 14.90 -15.86 -13.54
C TRP A 98 15.20 -16.95 -12.51
N ALA A 99 15.98 -17.98 -12.87
CA ALA A 99 16.38 -19.02 -11.90
C ALA A 99 17.24 -18.43 -10.75
N SER A 100 18.14 -17.50 -11.07
CA SER A 100 18.92 -16.78 -10.06
C SER A 100 18.03 -15.92 -9.16
N TRP A 101 17.02 -15.26 -9.73
CA TRP A 101 16.02 -14.52 -8.97
C TRP A 101 15.24 -15.42 -8.01
N GLN A 102 14.78 -16.59 -8.46
CA GLN A 102 14.03 -17.53 -7.61
C GLN A 102 14.83 -17.94 -6.38
N ARG A 103 16.13 -18.24 -6.54
CA ARG A 103 17.00 -18.54 -5.40
C ARG A 103 17.22 -17.34 -4.48
N ALA A 104 17.48 -16.17 -5.06
CA ALA A 104 17.65 -14.94 -4.28
C ALA A 104 16.39 -14.62 -3.45
N TYR A 105 15.22 -14.77 -4.07
CA TYR A 105 13.93 -14.54 -3.45
C TYR A 105 13.62 -15.56 -2.36
N ALA A 106 13.86 -16.87 -2.60
CA ALA A 106 13.64 -17.91 -1.60
C ALA A 106 14.48 -17.70 -0.31
N TYR A 107 15.75 -17.33 -0.44
CA TYR A 107 16.57 -16.98 0.73
C TYR A 107 16.11 -15.68 1.42
N SER A 108 15.59 -14.72 0.65
CA SER A 108 14.98 -13.52 1.22
C SER A 108 13.70 -13.85 2.01
N GLU A 109 12.83 -14.72 1.49
CA GLU A 109 11.65 -15.23 2.20
C GLU A 109 12.05 -15.92 3.50
N ALA A 110 13.03 -16.84 3.44
CA ALA A 110 13.53 -17.54 4.63
C ALA A 110 14.06 -16.57 5.69
N TYR A 111 14.76 -15.50 5.29
CA TYR A 111 15.18 -14.43 6.20
C TYR A 111 13.98 -13.74 6.88
N PHE A 112 12.94 -13.36 6.14
CA PHE A 112 11.78 -12.66 6.70
C PHE A 112 10.84 -13.57 7.48
N ALA A 113 10.87 -14.89 7.24
CA ALA A 113 10.14 -15.89 8.00
C ALA A 113 10.71 -16.12 9.41
N MET A 114 11.98 -15.75 9.66
CA MET A 114 12.58 -15.88 11.00
C MET A 114 11.88 -15.00 12.05
N PRO A 115 11.89 -15.39 13.33
CA PRO A 115 11.52 -14.52 14.44
C PRO A 115 12.29 -13.20 14.42
N ARG A 116 11.67 -12.14 14.96
CA ARG A 116 12.27 -10.80 14.93
C ARG A 116 13.62 -10.77 15.63
N GLU A 117 13.78 -11.44 16.77
CA GLU A 117 15.05 -11.52 17.48
C GLU A 117 16.17 -12.17 16.66
N ASP A 118 15.85 -13.18 15.84
CA ASP A 118 16.83 -13.91 15.04
C ASP A 118 17.28 -13.10 13.82
N ARG A 119 16.38 -12.35 13.19
CA ARG A 119 16.72 -11.47 12.05
C ARG A 119 17.79 -10.44 12.40
N PHE A 120 17.75 -9.90 13.61
CA PHE A 120 18.69 -8.86 14.08
C PHE A 120 19.81 -9.41 14.96
N ARG A 121 20.01 -10.74 14.97
CA ARG A 121 21.10 -11.36 15.71
C ARG A 121 22.46 -10.90 15.17
N LYS A 122 23.37 -10.57 16.08
CA LYS A 122 24.73 -10.12 15.76
C LYS A 122 25.70 -11.30 15.67
N ALA A 123 26.68 -11.20 14.77
CA ALA A 123 27.78 -12.14 14.67
C ALA A 123 28.98 -11.65 15.49
N SER A 124 29.62 -12.53 16.26
CA SER A 124 30.84 -12.19 17.00
C SER A 124 32.06 -12.29 16.10
N VAL A 125 32.90 -11.24 16.08
CA VAL A 125 34.18 -11.28 15.39
C VAL A 125 35.17 -12.11 16.23
N PRO A 126 35.82 -13.15 15.69
CA PRO A 126 36.82 -13.92 16.42
C PRO A 126 37.94 -13.04 16.98
N ASP A 127 38.43 -13.40 18.17
CA ASP A 127 39.56 -12.74 18.84
C ASP A 127 39.40 -11.21 19.02
N SER A 128 38.14 -10.75 19.07
CA SER A 128 37.76 -9.35 19.19
C SER A 128 36.53 -9.19 20.09
N HIS A 129 36.38 -8.00 20.68
CA HIS A 129 35.15 -7.60 21.39
C HIS A 129 34.09 -7.01 20.45
N GLN A 130 34.35 -6.99 19.14
CA GLN A 130 33.45 -6.42 18.13
C GLN A 130 32.36 -7.40 17.71
N GLN A 131 31.23 -6.83 17.28
CA GLN A 131 30.10 -7.57 16.73
C GLN A 131 29.74 -6.98 15.36
N LEU A 132 29.43 -7.86 14.41
CA LEU A 132 28.87 -7.50 13.12
C LEU A 132 27.34 -7.53 13.21
N GLU A 133 26.72 -6.53 12.62
CA GLU A 133 25.28 -6.40 12.49
C GLU A 133 24.94 -6.22 11.01
N LEU A 134 23.85 -6.84 10.56
CA LEU A 134 23.35 -6.61 9.22
C LEU A 134 22.69 -5.23 9.15
N ASP A 135 23.00 -4.48 8.11
CA ASP A 135 22.40 -3.18 7.88
C ASP A 135 20.93 -3.34 7.46
N ALA A 136 20.02 -2.85 8.30
CA ALA A 136 18.59 -2.89 8.07
C ALA A 136 18.16 -2.19 6.77
N SER A 137 18.90 -1.15 6.36
CA SER A 137 18.64 -0.46 5.09
C SER A 137 19.02 -1.34 3.90
N ALA A 138 20.19 -1.98 3.94
CA ALA A 138 20.64 -2.88 2.89
C ALA A 138 19.74 -4.13 2.73
N ILE A 139 19.20 -4.65 3.83
CA ILE A 139 18.20 -5.73 3.81
C ILE A 139 16.93 -5.27 3.11
N SER A 140 16.44 -4.09 3.45
CA SER A 140 15.23 -3.51 2.84
C SER A 140 15.45 -3.24 1.35
N ASP A 141 16.56 -2.62 0.97
CA ASP A 141 16.91 -2.33 -0.42
C ASP A 141 17.03 -3.61 -1.27
N LEU A 142 17.65 -4.66 -0.73
CA LEU A 142 17.73 -5.96 -1.39
C LEU A 142 16.32 -6.52 -1.62
N ARG A 143 15.48 -6.52 -0.58
CA ARG A 143 14.11 -7.00 -0.67
C ARG A 143 13.31 -6.22 -1.71
N GLU A 144 13.36 -4.89 -1.67
CA GLU A 144 12.66 -4.06 -2.64
C GLU A 144 13.12 -4.33 -4.07
N SER A 145 14.42 -4.49 -4.28
CA SER A 145 14.97 -4.83 -5.60
C SER A 145 14.49 -6.20 -6.08
N LEU A 146 14.43 -7.19 -5.19
CA LEU A 146 13.90 -8.52 -5.52
C LEU A 146 12.42 -8.48 -5.88
N ILE A 147 11.60 -7.71 -5.14
CA ILE A 147 10.18 -7.52 -5.45
C ILE A 147 10.03 -6.88 -6.84
N LYS A 148 10.73 -5.77 -7.10
CA LYS A 148 10.68 -5.09 -8.41
C LYS A 148 11.07 -6.01 -9.56
N ARG A 149 12.13 -6.82 -9.39
CA ARG A 149 12.54 -7.81 -10.39
C ARG A 149 11.54 -8.94 -10.56
N GLY A 150 10.93 -9.41 -9.47
CA GLY A 150 9.86 -10.41 -9.54
C GLY A 150 8.64 -9.92 -10.33
N LEU A 151 8.25 -8.66 -10.13
CA LEU A 151 7.20 -8.01 -10.93
C LEU A 151 7.60 -7.88 -12.40
N GLU A 152 8.85 -7.50 -12.68
CA GLU A 152 9.36 -7.42 -14.05
C GLU A 152 9.38 -8.78 -14.76
N PHE A 153 9.91 -9.82 -14.11
CA PHE A 153 9.87 -11.18 -14.65
C PHE A 153 8.44 -11.66 -14.86
N GLY A 154 7.55 -11.34 -13.92
CA GLY A 154 6.15 -11.72 -13.97
C GLY A 154 5.37 -11.07 -15.10
N PHE A 155 5.38 -9.73 -15.14
CA PHE A 155 4.52 -8.96 -16.05
C PHE A 155 5.15 -8.68 -17.41
N LYS A 156 6.47 -8.53 -17.51
CA LYS A 156 7.14 -8.21 -18.78
C LYS A 156 7.76 -9.43 -19.46
N ALA A 157 8.20 -10.42 -18.68
CA ALA A 157 8.79 -11.64 -19.21
C ALA A 157 7.89 -12.88 -19.07
N GLU A 158 6.66 -12.70 -18.59
CA GLU A 158 5.62 -13.74 -18.45
C GLU A 158 6.10 -14.99 -17.69
N LYS A 159 7.03 -14.82 -16.74
CA LYS A 159 7.51 -15.92 -15.91
C LYS A 159 6.63 -16.10 -14.68
N PRO A 160 6.11 -17.31 -14.42
CA PRO A 160 5.31 -17.56 -13.22
C PRO A 160 6.16 -17.37 -11.97
N ASN A 161 5.62 -16.70 -10.96
CA ASN A 161 6.26 -16.60 -9.65
C ASN A 161 5.25 -16.34 -8.53
N GLU A 162 5.64 -16.68 -7.29
CA GLU A 162 4.77 -16.65 -6.10
C GLU A 162 4.32 -15.24 -5.68
N LEU A 163 5.03 -14.19 -6.14
CA LEU A 163 4.62 -12.81 -5.91
C LEU A 163 3.35 -12.44 -6.69
N LEU A 164 3.08 -13.10 -7.83
CA LEU A 164 1.92 -12.78 -8.66
C LEU A 164 0.61 -13.36 -8.13
N MET A 165 0.62 -14.13 -7.04
CA MET A 165 -0.61 -14.66 -6.46
C MET A 165 -1.49 -13.53 -5.89
N THR A 166 -2.79 -13.60 -6.17
CA THR A 166 -3.80 -12.65 -5.69
C THR A 166 -4.74 -13.22 -4.63
N ASP A 167 -4.62 -14.52 -4.34
CA ASP A 167 -5.40 -15.17 -3.30
C ASP A 167 -5.12 -14.56 -1.93
N ALA A 168 -6.16 -14.38 -1.12
CA ALA A 168 -6.05 -13.78 0.20
C ALA A 168 -5.04 -14.55 1.06
N ALA A 169 -4.05 -13.83 1.58
CA ALA A 169 -3.04 -14.42 2.46
C ALA A 169 -3.64 -14.75 3.82
N THR A 170 -3.18 -15.83 4.42
CA THR A 170 -3.59 -16.27 5.76
C THR A 170 -2.90 -15.50 6.87
N ASP A 171 -1.76 -14.89 6.58
CA ASP A 171 -0.87 -14.21 7.53
C ASP A 171 -0.40 -12.85 6.99
N CYS A 172 0.02 -11.98 7.91
CA CYS A 172 0.61 -10.68 7.59
C CYS A 172 2.14 -10.78 7.74
N PRO A 173 2.89 -10.94 6.64
CA PRO A 173 4.31 -11.23 6.72
C PRO A 173 5.10 -10.04 7.23
N ALA A 174 6.23 -10.30 7.89
CA ALA A 174 7.09 -9.24 8.41
C ALA A 174 7.68 -8.34 7.32
N SER A 175 7.76 -8.82 6.07
CA SER A 175 8.21 -8.08 4.89
C SER A 175 7.16 -7.14 4.30
N VAL A 176 5.88 -7.23 4.72
CA VAL A 176 4.75 -6.67 3.97
C VAL A 176 4.88 -5.16 3.69
N SER A 177 5.43 -4.40 4.64
CA SER A 177 5.65 -2.95 4.48
C SER A 177 6.75 -2.63 3.47
N THR A 178 7.81 -3.44 3.41
CA THR A 178 8.88 -3.32 2.41
C THR A 178 8.36 -3.73 1.03
N ASP A 179 7.60 -4.84 0.97
CA ASP A 179 7.08 -5.38 -0.27
C ASP A 179 6.13 -4.39 -0.95
N ILE A 180 5.21 -3.79 -0.18
CA ILE A 180 4.29 -2.81 -0.74
C ILE A 180 4.97 -1.49 -1.12
N ASN A 181 6.05 -1.11 -0.45
CA ASN A 181 6.82 0.07 -0.85
C ASN A 181 7.48 -0.16 -2.22
N ALA A 182 8.04 -1.35 -2.45
CA ALA A 182 8.58 -1.75 -3.75
C ALA A 182 7.50 -1.83 -4.84
N MET A 183 6.35 -2.45 -4.53
CA MET A 183 5.20 -2.52 -5.43
C MET A 183 4.69 -1.12 -5.82
N ARG A 184 4.60 -0.19 -4.86
CA ARG A 184 4.24 1.21 -5.14
C ARG A 184 5.25 1.88 -6.06
N GLY A 185 6.55 1.74 -5.75
CA GLY A 185 7.60 2.29 -6.59
C GLY A 185 7.53 1.78 -8.03
N TRP A 186 7.30 0.47 -8.20
CA TRP A 186 7.18 -0.14 -9.51
C TRP A 186 5.88 0.26 -10.24
N ALA A 187 4.75 0.37 -9.53
CA ALA A 187 3.48 0.83 -10.09
C ALA A 187 3.56 2.27 -10.62
N ASN A 188 4.31 3.16 -9.94
CA ASN A 188 4.57 4.51 -10.43
C ASN A 188 5.36 4.52 -11.74
N GLU A 189 6.30 3.59 -11.91
CA GLU A 189 7.15 3.48 -13.10
C GLU A 189 6.47 2.72 -14.26
N ASN A 190 5.43 1.92 -13.96
CA ASN A 190 4.75 1.02 -14.89
C ASN A 190 3.22 1.03 -14.64
N ALA A 191 2.60 2.19 -14.80
CA ALA A 191 1.20 2.44 -14.45
C ALA A 191 0.20 1.53 -15.17
N GLU A 192 0.56 1.00 -16.34
CA GLU A 192 -0.25 0.05 -17.12
C GLU A 192 -0.54 -1.26 -16.36
N PHE A 193 0.27 -1.61 -15.36
CA PHE A 193 0.10 -2.79 -14.51
C PHE A 193 -0.48 -2.47 -13.13
N ALA A 194 -0.86 -1.22 -12.85
CA ALA A 194 -1.27 -0.78 -11.52
C ALA A 194 -2.47 -1.56 -10.95
N VAL A 195 -3.43 -1.98 -11.79
CA VAL A 195 -4.60 -2.78 -11.39
C VAL A 195 -4.19 -4.16 -10.86
N GLN A 196 -3.28 -4.84 -11.56
CA GLN A 196 -2.76 -6.15 -11.17
C GLN A 196 -1.94 -6.02 -9.89
N ILE A 197 -1.09 -4.99 -9.78
CA ILE A 197 -0.31 -4.72 -8.57
C ILE A 197 -1.21 -4.41 -7.38
N ALA A 198 -2.29 -3.63 -7.57
CA ALA A 198 -3.25 -3.34 -6.51
C ALA A 198 -3.89 -4.62 -5.96
N SER A 199 -4.17 -5.58 -6.85
CA SER A 199 -4.75 -6.88 -6.48
C SER A 199 -3.75 -7.75 -5.71
N ILE A 200 -2.50 -7.82 -6.17
CA ILE A 200 -1.41 -8.54 -5.47
C ILE A 200 -1.17 -7.93 -4.08
N ALA A 201 -1.05 -6.59 -4.01
CA ALA A 201 -0.77 -5.89 -2.76
C ALA A 201 -1.92 -6.04 -1.76
N ALA A 202 -3.18 -6.02 -2.22
CA ALA A 202 -4.37 -6.16 -1.39
C ALA A 202 -4.55 -7.54 -0.77
N ARG A 203 -3.86 -8.57 -1.27
CA ARG A 203 -4.00 -9.95 -0.77
C ARG A 203 -3.70 -10.09 0.73
N TYR A 204 -2.81 -9.27 1.27
CA TYR A 204 -2.43 -9.25 2.68
C TYR A 204 -3.34 -8.39 3.55
N GLU A 205 -4.27 -7.63 2.96
CA GLU A 205 -5.00 -6.59 3.66
C GLU A 205 -5.80 -7.14 4.85
N THR A 206 -6.54 -8.24 4.63
CA THR A 206 -7.35 -8.88 5.68
C THR A 206 -6.50 -9.39 6.83
N ALA A 207 -5.43 -10.13 6.53
CA ALA A 207 -4.53 -10.67 7.56
C ALA A 207 -3.84 -9.54 8.34
N CYS A 208 -3.40 -8.48 7.66
CA CYS A 208 -2.75 -7.34 8.32
C CYS A 208 -3.72 -6.49 9.16
N ARG A 209 -5.01 -6.41 8.80
CA ARG A 209 -6.02 -5.75 9.65
C ARG A 209 -6.32 -6.53 10.93
N ALA A 210 -6.17 -7.86 10.91
CA ALA A 210 -6.39 -8.72 12.06
C ALA A 210 -5.27 -8.67 13.11
N VAL A 211 -4.13 -8.03 12.81
CA VAL A 211 -3.01 -7.91 13.75
C VAL A 211 -3.40 -7.03 14.95
N THR A 212 -3.29 -7.61 16.14
CA THR A 212 -3.64 -6.96 17.42
C THR A 212 -2.46 -6.38 18.17
N ASP A 213 -1.22 -6.86 17.92
CA ASP A 213 -0.01 -6.34 18.55
C ASP A 213 0.17 -4.84 18.25
N PRO A 214 0.23 -3.95 19.26
CA PRO A 214 0.27 -2.50 19.04
C PRO A 214 1.49 -2.00 18.26
N ILE A 215 2.67 -2.60 18.46
CA ILE A 215 3.92 -2.18 17.82
C ILE A 215 3.88 -2.55 16.33
N ILE A 216 3.46 -3.78 16.03
CA ILE A 216 3.32 -4.25 14.65
C ILE A 216 2.20 -3.47 13.94
N LYS A 217 1.05 -3.31 14.60
CA LYS A 217 -0.08 -2.54 14.08
C LYS A 217 0.30 -1.10 13.72
N TYR A 218 1.17 -0.46 14.52
CA TYR A 218 1.71 0.86 14.18
C TYR A 218 2.53 0.82 12.88
N GLY A 219 3.41 -0.16 12.71
CA GLY A 219 4.22 -0.32 11.48
C GLY A 219 3.38 -0.63 10.23
N LEU A 220 2.23 -1.29 10.38
CA LEU A 220 1.32 -1.60 9.28
C LEU A 220 0.56 -0.38 8.73
N ARG A 221 0.59 0.77 9.41
CA ARG A 221 0.05 2.02 8.88
C ARG A 221 0.68 2.40 7.54
N LEU A 222 2.00 2.23 7.43
CA LEU A 222 2.71 2.44 6.17
C LEU A 222 2.20 1.49 5.09
N TYR A 223 1.93 0.23 5.42
CA TYR A 223 1.39 -0.71 4.45
C TYR A 223 0.08 -0.22 3.84
N PHE A 224 -0.90 0.14 4.68
CA PHE A 224 -2.20 0.59 4.18
C PHE A 224 -2.13 1.93 3.42
N ALA A 225 -1.26 2.86 3.84
CA ALA A 225 -1.04 4.11 3.13
C ALA A 225 -0.46 3.87 1.72
N ARG A 226 0.49 2.94 1.59
CA ARG A 226 1.08 2.57 0.29
C ARG A 226 0.10 1.79 -0.58
N LEU A 227 -0.75 0.95 0.01
CA LEU A 227 -1.86 0.29 -0.69
C LEU A 227 -2.85 1.32 -1.26
N ALA A 228 -3.21 2.34 -0.48
CA ALA A 228 -4.09 3.40 -0.93
C ALA A 228 -3.50 4.16 -2.14
N LEU A 229 -2.21 4.46 -2.12
CA LEU A 229 -1.53 5.09 -3.25
C LEU A 229 -1.53 4.19 -4.50
N ILE A 230 -1.25 2.89 -4.36
CA ILE A 230 -1.33 1.94 -5.49
C ILE A 230 -2.75 1.92 -6.07
N ARG A 231 -3.78 1.92 -5.21
CA ARG A 231 -5.18 1.96 -5.64
C ARG A 231 -5.53 3.25 -6.39
N LEU A 232 -4.97 4.40 -6.01
CA LEU A 232 -5.17 5.65 -6.75
C LEU A 232 -4.52 5.60 -8.14
N ILE A 233 -3.33 5.03 -8.27
CA ILE A 233 -2.68 4.82 -9.59
C ILE A 233 -3.52 3.86 -10.44
N ALA A 234 -4.03 2.78 -9.84
CA ALA A 234 -4.91 1.84 -10.51
C ALA A 234 -6.23 2.48 -10.94
N ALA A 235 -6.83 3.32 -10.09
CA ALA A 235 -8.03 4.07 -10.40
C ALA A 235 -7.81 5.04 -11.56
N GLU A 236 -6.70 5.78 -11.56
CA GLU A 236 -6.31 6.65 -12.68
C GLU A 236 -6.24 5.89 -14.00
N GLN A 237 -5.61 4.71 -14.00
CA GLN A 237 -5.48 3.91 -15.22
C GLN A 237 -6.87 3.60 -15.80
N VAL A 238 -7.82 3.21 -14.95
CA VAL A 238 -9.10 2.70 -15.43
C VAL A 238 -10.23 3.74 -15.42
N VAL A 239 -10.00 4.98 -14.97
CA VAL A 239 -11.07 5.97 -14.77
C VAL A 239 -11.89 6.23 -16.03
N SER A 240 -11.27 6.21 -17.21
CA SER A 240 -11.96 6.41 -18.49
C SER A 240 -12.50 5.13 -19.12
N SER A 241 -11.83 3.99 -18.93
CA SER A 241 -12.15 2.72 -19.59
C SER A 241 -13.09 1.82 -18.78
N ASP A 242 -12.95 1.82 -17.45
CA ASP A 242 -13.80 1.15 -16.48
C ASP A 242 -14.06 2.04 -15.24
N PRO A 243 -15.00 3.00 -15.35
CA PRO A 243 -15.37 3.87 -14.24
C PRO A 243 -15.92 3.11 -13.03
N LYS A 244 -16.40 1.87 -13.19
CA LYS A 244 -16.90 1.07 -12.08
C LYS A 244 -15.74 0.58 -11.23
N LEU A 245 -14.73 -0.03 -11.85
CA LEU A 245 -13.52 -0.48 -11.16
C LEU A 245 -12.75 0.68 -10.52
N ALA A 246 -12.66 1.84 -11.20
CA ALA A 246 -12.05 3.05 -10.61
C ALA A 246 -12.76 3.49 -9.33
N ARG A 247 -14.11 3.44 -9.28
CA ARG A 247 -14.89 3.71 -8.06
C ARG A 247 -14.59 2.71 -6.95
N GLU A 248 -14.44 1.42 -7.27
CA GLU A 248 -14.10 0.39 -6.27
C GLU A 248 -12.74 0.67 -5.60
N PHE A 249 -11.73 1.07 -6.38
CA PHE A 249 -10.43 1.48 -5.85
C PHE A 249 -10.53 2.75 -4.98
N ILE A 250 -11.21 3.79 -5.47
CA ILE A 250 -11.44 5.04 -4.74
C ILE A 250 -12.17 4.78 -3.42
N GLN A 251 -13.18 3.92 -3.44
CA GLN A 251 -13.94 3.55 -2.26
C GLN A 251 -13.06 2.87 -1.21
N LYS A 252 -12.16 1.96 -1.62
CA LYS A 252 -11.17 1.34 -0.73
C LYS A 252 -10.18 2.34 -0.12
N VAL A 253 -9.79 3.36 -0.89
CA VAL A 253 -8.94 4.46 -0.40
C VAL A 253 -9.66 5.28 0.67
N LYS A 254 -10.95 5.60 0.46
CA LYS A 254 -11.79 6.29 1.45
C LYS A 254 -12.02 5.46 2.71
N GLU A 255 -12.25 4.16 2.58
CA GLU A 255 -12.38 3.25 3.74
C GLU A 255 -11.12 3.29 4.61
N HIS A 256 -9.94 3.31 3.99
CA HIS A 256 -8.70 3.46 4.73
C HIS A 256 -8.60 4.83 5.41
N ARG A 257 -8.87 5.92 4.67
CA ARG A 257 -8.91 7.29 5.22
C ARG A 257 -9.75 7.36 6.48
N ASP A 258 -11.00 6.90 6.41
CA ASP A 258 -11.95 7.02 7.51
C ASP A 258 -11.50 6.17 8.71
N SER A 259 -11.00 4.95 8.46
CA SER A 259 -10.47 4.07 9.51
C SER A 259 -9.30 4.66 10.31
N VAL A 260 -8.63 5.65 9.75
CA VAL A 260 -7.47 6.32 10.35
C VAL A 260 -7.87 7.65 11.03
N ILE A 261 -8.88 8.32 10.50
CA ILE A 261 -9.38 9.59 11.04
C ILE A 261 -10.29 9.38 12.26
N ASP A 262 -10.95 8.22 12.38
CA ASP A 262 -12.07 8.03 13.33
C ASP A 262 -11.74 7.56 14.76
N ALA A 263 -10.47 7.48 15.20
CA ALA A 263 -10.19 6.95 16.54
C ALA A 263 -9.94 7.99 17.64
N ASP A 264 -9.08 9.00 17.45
CA ASP A 264 -8.57 9.80 18.59
C ASP A 264 -8.17 11.24 18.24
N GLY A 265 -8.62 11.80 17.10
CA GLY A 265 -8.24 13.16 16.70
C GLY A 265 -6.75 13.37 16.38
N VAL A 266 -5.93 12.32 16.46
CA VAL A 266 -4.54 12.32 16.00
C VAL A 266 -4.55 12.14 14.48
N SER A 267 -4.60 13.26 13.76
CA SER A 267 -4.31 13.33 12.34
C SER A 267 -2.98 12.60 12.08
N ILE A 268 -3.05 11.45 11.41
CA ILE A 268 -1.85 10.75 10.98
C ILE A 268 -1.18 11.63 9.91
N THR A 269 0.00 12.13 10.23
CA THR A 269 0.89 12.87 9.33
C THR A 269 1.15 12.15 8.00
N ASP A 270 0.99 10.82 7.98
CA ASP A 270 1.18 9.99 6.77
C ASP A 270 -0.01 10.03 5.81
N TRP A 271 -1.22 10.42 6.25
CA TRP A 271 -2.33 10.77 5.34
C TRP A 271 -2.23 12.23 4.86
N ASN A 272 -1.57 13.09 5.66
CA ASN A 272 -1.27 14.49 5.29
C ASN A 272 -0.21 14.62 4.18
N GLU A 273 0.25 13.53 3.56
CA GLU A 273 0.87 13.66 2.25
C GLU A 273 -0.16 14.31 1.31
N TYR A 274 0.09 15.59 1.00
CA TYR A 274 -0.59 16.43 0.01
C TYR A 274 -0.85 15.75 -1.35
N SER A 275 -0.30 14.56 -1.59
CA SER A 275 -0.48 13.72 -2.78
C SER A 275 -1.75 12.84 -2.75
N THR A 276 -2.19 12.27 -1.61
CA THR A 276 -3.29 11.28 -1.63
C THR A 276 -4.66 11.95 -1.66
N GLY A 277 -4.88 12.97 -0.82
CA GLY A 277 -6.17 13.66 -0.74
C GLY A 277 -6.51 14.49 -1.98
N SER A 278 -5.53 15.20 -2.53
CA SER A 278 -5.69 15.98 -3.77
C SER A 278 -5.93 15.07 -4.97
N ARG A 279 -5.15 13.99 -5.07
CA ARG A 279 -5.29 12.99 -6.14
C ARG A 279 -6.61 12.24 -6.07
N LEU A 280 -7.06 11.86 -4.88
CA LEU A 280 -8.38 11.29 -4.65
C LEU A 280 -9.46 12.23 -5.20
N ALA A 281 -9.45 13.50 -4.81
CA ALA A 281 -10.45 14.47 -5.27
C ALA A 281 -10.39 14.70 -6.80
N GLU A 282 -9.19 14.75 -7.37
CA GLU A 282 -9.01 14.87 -8.82
C GLU A 282 -9.62 13.68 -9.57
N LEU A 283 -9.29 12.45 -9.17
CA LEU A 283 -9.80 11.24 -9.81
C LEU A 283 -11.31 11.09 -9.64
N GLU A 284 -11.84 11.45 -8.47
CA GLU A 284 -13.28 11.48 -8.24
C GLU A 284 -14.01 12.43 -9.19
N SER A 285 -13.43 13.60 -9.46
CA SER A 285 -14.04 14.57 -10.38
C SER A 285 -14.05 14.12 -11.84
N GLN A 286 -13.20 13.13 -12.20
CA GLN A 286 -13.15 12.56 -13.55
C GLN A 286 -14.16 11.42 -13.74
N LEU A 287 -14.70 10.86 -12.67
CA LEU A 287 -15.71 9.82 -12.74
C LEU A 287 -17.06 10.42 -13.17
N PRO A 288 -17.85 9.73 -14.01
CA PRO A 288 -19.22 10.11 -14.30
C PRO A 288 -20.13 9.92 -13.06
N ALA A 289 -21.33 10.51 -13.09
CA ALA A 289 -22.30 10.31 -12.02
C ALA A 289 -22.87 8.87 -12.02
N ILE A 290 -23.47 8.43 -10.90
CA ILE A 290 -24.14 7.13 -10.79
C ILE A 290 -25.60 7.28 -11.26
N ARG A 291 -25.97 6.66 -12.38
CA ARG A 291 -27.24 6.94 -13.06
C ARG A 291 -28.44 6.07 -12.62
N SER A 292 -28.23 5.09 -11.74
CA SER A 292 -29.26 4.10 -11.36
C SER A 292 -30.27 4.60 -10.31
N ILE A 293 -30.65 5.88 -10.35
CA ILE A 293 -31.52 6.50 -9.34
C ILE A 293 -32.94 6.75 -9.87
N PRO A 294 -33.97 6.65 -9.02
CA PRO A 294 -35.34 6.90 -9.43
C PRO A 294 -35.62 8.40 -9.63
N THR A 295 -36.08 8.76 -10.83
CA THR A 295 -36.33 10.15 -11.23
C THR A 295 -37.82 10.54 -11.21
N ALA A 296 -38.78 9.64 -10.93
CA ALA A 296 -40.19 10.04 -10.82
C ALA A 296 -40.48 10.67 -9.45
N SER A 297 -41.14 11.83 -9.41
CA SER A 297 -41.30 12.67 -8.19
C SER A 297 -41.72 11.88 -6.94
N SER A 298 -42.64 10.92 -7.10
CA SER A 298 -43.19 10.03 -6.07
C SER A 298 -42.22 9.00 -5.47
N ASP A 299 -41.14 8.66 -6.17
CA ASP A 299 -40.25 7.57 -5.75
C ASP A 299 -39.48 7.94 -4.47
N PRO A 300 -39.11 6.99 -3.60
CA PRO A 300 -38.28 7.30 -2.44
C PRO A 300 -36.91 7.85 -2.86
N LEU A 301 -36.29 8.62 -1.97
CA LEU A 301 -34.88 9.01 -2.16
C LEU A 301 -34.02 7.74 -2.06
N VAL A 302 -33.17 7.51 -3.05
CA VAL A 302 -32.23 6.39 -3.06
C VAL A 302 -30.82 6.96 -3.02
N SER A 303 -30.01 6.45 -2.09
CA SER A 303 -28.62 6.86 -1.97
C SER A 303 -27.82 6.33 -3.14
N SER A 304 -27.03 7.20 -3.75
CA SER A 304 -26.02 6.80 -4.73
C SER A 304 -24.65 6.60 -4.07
N GLY A 305 -24.54 6.84 -2.76
CA GLY A 305 -23.33 6.61 -1.98
C GLY A 305 -23.41 5.34 -1.14
N ARG A 306 -22.33 5.05 -0.40
CA ARG A 306 -22.20 3.85 0.45
C ARG A 306 -23.17 3.80 1.64
N ILE A 307 -23.65 4.96 2.10
CA ILE A 307 -24.54 5.04 3.26
C ILE A 307 -25.97 5.09 2.74
N PRO A 308 -26.83 4.15 3.14
CA PRO A 308 -28.22 4.17 2.74
C PRO A 308 -28.94 5.37 3.39
N VAL A 309 -30.03 5.83 2.77
CA VAL A 309 -30.68 7.10 3.11
C VAL A 309 -31.17 7.13 4.56
N GLU A 310 -31.68 6.00 5.04
CA GLU A 310 -32.16 5.79 6.40
C GLU A 310 -31.08 6.01 7.47
N SER A 311 -29.80 5.85 7.13
CA SER A 311 -28.67 5.98 8.05
C SER A 311 -27.96 7.34 7.96
N TRP A 312 -28.40 8.26 7.10
CA TRP A 312 -27.74 9.57 6.96
C TRP A 312 -27.79 10.40 8.24
N PHE A 313 -28.86 10.29 9.01
CA PHE A 313 -29.07 11.12 10.21
C PHE A 313 -29.12 10.32 11.50
N SER A 314 -28.79 9.01 11.48
CA SER A 314 -28.79 8.15 12.67
C SER A 314 -27.64 8.45 13.64
N GLY A 315 -26.56 9.09 13.17
CA GLY A 315 -25.35 9.33 13.95
C GLY A 315 -24.42 8.11 14.03
N GLU A 316 -24.77 6.99 13.40
CA GLU A 316 -23.97 5.75 13.39
C GLU A 316 -22.74 5.83 12.47
N HIS A 317 -22.73 6.79 11.53
CA HIS A 317 -21.66 6.96 10.57
C HIS A 317 -20.92 8.30 10.74
N PRO A 318 -19.62 8.34 10.41
CA PRO A 318 -18.83 9.57 10.44
C PRO A 318 -19.45 10.66 9.57
N ARG A 319 -19.42 11.92 10.05
CA ARG A 319 -20.01 13.07 9.34
C ARG A 319 -19.53 13.18 7.89
N ILE A 320 -18.24 12.97 7.65
CA ILE A 320 -17.65 13.07 6.30
C ILE A 320 -18.19 11.99 5.35
N ALA A 321 -18.44 10.79 5.86
CA ALA A 321 -18.97 9.67 5.11
C ALA A 321 -20.41 9.92 4.68
N VAL A 322 -21.21 10.54 5.56
CA VAL A 322 -22.58 10.96 5.25
C VAL A 322 -22.59 12.10 4.23
N MET A 323 -21.73 13.11 4.40
CA MET A 323 -21.63 14.21 3.43
C MET A 323 -21.28 13.70 2.03
N GLU A 324 -20.37 12.75 1.91
CA GLU A 324 -20.04 12.09 0.64
C GLU A 324 -21.23 11.34 0.04
N ALA A 325 -22.01 10.61 0.85
CA ALA A 325 -23.17 9.87 0.37
C ALA A 325 -24.30 10.80 -0.12
N ILE A 326 -24.56 11.88 0.62
CA ILE A 326 -25.50 12.93 0.21
C ILE A 326 -25.01 13.60 -1.08
N GLY A 327 -23.72 13.96 -1.14
CA GLY A 327 -23.11 14.60 -2.31
C GLY A 327 -23.17 13.73 -3.56
N ALA A 328 -22.82 12.44 -3.47
CA ALA A 328 -22.94 11.49 -4.59
C ALA A 328 -24.39 11.31 -5.05
N THR A 329 -25.34 11.37 -4.11
CA THR A 329 -26.77 11.31 -4.44
C THR A 329 -27.20 12.59 -5.17
N MET A 330 -26.79 13.77 -4.72
CA MET A 330 -27.03 15.03 -5.42
C MET A 330 -26.47 14.99 -6.84
N ASP A 331 -25.23 14.52 -6.99
CA ASP A 331 -24.55 14.40 -8.29
C ASP A 331 -25.33 13.54 -9.27
N SER A 332 -25.76 12.37 -8.81
CA SER A 332 -26.57 11.42 -9.57
C SER A 332 -27.89 12.02 -10.04
N TYR A 333 -28.63 12.68 -9.14
CA TYR A 333 -29.90 13.34 -9.48
C TYR A 333 -29.71 14.50 -10.45
N VAL A 334 -28.61 15.25 -10.31
CA VAL A 334 -28.29 16.36 -11.20
C VAL A 334 -27.87 15.87 -12.58
N ALA A 335 -27.10 14.80 -12.67
CA ALA A 335 -26.72 14.22 -13.96
C ALA A 335 -27.94 13.74 -14.76
N GLU A 336 -28.95 13.19 -14.07
CA GLU A 336 -30.17 12.70 -14.71
C GLU A 336 -31.19 13.80 -15.05
N THR A 337 -31.34 14.81 -14.19
CA THR A 337 -32.46 15.77 -14.28
C THR A 337 -32.03 17.24 -14.31
N GLY A 338 -30.72 17.50 -14.44
CA GLY A 338 -30.15 18.83 -14.36
C GLY A 338 -30.25 19.45 -12.95
N PRO A 339 -30.13 20.77 -12.81
CA PRO A 339 -30.16 21.45 -11.51
C PRO A 339 -31.41 21.18 -10.65
N ALA A 340 -32.53 20.77 -11.26
CA ALA A 340 -33.75 20.40 -10.54
C ALA A 340 -33.56 19.16 -9.64
N GLY A 341 -32.68 18.23 -10.03
CA GLY A 341 -32.34 17.05 -9.24
C GLY A 341 -31.75 17.41 -7.88
N PHE A 342 -30.90 18.44 -7.83
CA PHE A 342 -30.30 18.92 -6.58
C PHE A 342 -31.37 19.38 -5.57
N ILE A 343 -32.30 20.24 -6.02
CA ILE A 343 -33.39 20.76 -5.17
C ILE A 343 -34.25 19.62 -4.63
N ARG A 344 -34.50 18.62 -5.47
CA ARG A 344 -35.28 17.45 -5.08
C ARG A 344 -34.61 16.63 -4.00
N VAL A 345 -33.29 16.40 -4.10
CA VAL A 345 -32.53 15.69 -3.05
C VAL A 345 -32.60 16.47 -1.74
N VAL A 346 -32.40 17.79 -1.77
CA VAL A 346 -32.49 18.66 -0.59
C VAL A 346 -33.87 18.55 0.06
N GLY A 347 -34.95 18.72 -0.70
CA GLY A 347 -36.32 18.67 -0.17
C GLY A 347 -36.69 17.31 0.42
N LYS A 348 -36.32 16.21 -0.25
CA LYS A 348 -36.59 14.86 0.25
C LYS A 348 -35.75 14.52 1.48
N ALA A 349 -34.48 14.90 1.50
CA ALA A 349 -33.62 14.68 2.65
C ALA A 349 -34.12 15.45 3.88
N TYR A 350 -34.61 16.68 3.69
CA TYR A 350 -35.20 17.49 4.76
C TYR A 350 -36.40 16.79 5.43
N GLN A 351 -37.30 16.22 4.63
CA GLN A 351 -38.47 15.48 5.14
C GLN A 351 -38.10 14.27 6.02
N LEU A 352 -36.87 13.74 5.93
CA LEU A 352 -36.44 12.60 6.73
C LEU A 352 -36.20 12.95 8.21
N PHE A 353 -35.95 14.22 8.53
CA PHE A 353 -35.63 14.67 9.90
C PHE A 353 -36.50 15.82 10.38
N ASP A 354 -37.39 16.35 9.54
CA ASP A 354 -38.33 17.38 9.93
C ASP A 354 -39.25 16.90 11.05
N GLY A 355 -39.40 17.71 12.10
CA GLY A 355 -40.16 17.35 13.30
C GLY A 355 -39.51 16.30 14.20
N LYS A 356 -38.24 15.94 13.98
CA LYS A 356 -37.49 15.01 14.85
C LYS A 356 -36.55 15.76 15.83
N PRO A 357 -36.21 15.17 16.99
CA PRO A 357 -35.33 15.80 17.99
C PRO A 357 -33.94 16.21 17.45
N GLU A 358 -33.41 15.46 16.50
CA GLU A 358 -32.10 15.67 15.88
C GLU A 358 -32.10 16.70 14.73
N GLN A 359 -33.23 17.37 14.47
CA GLN A 359 -33.45 18.25 13.31
C GLN A 359 -32.37 19.31 13.12
N ILE A 360 -31.89 19.95 14.20
CA ILE A 360 -30.84 21.00 14.09
C ILE A 360 -29.54 20.42 13.51
N LYS A 361 -29.05 19.31 14.08
CA LYS A 361 -27.81 18.66 13.63
C LYS A 361 -27.96 18.08 12.22
N ALA A 362 -29.11 17.49 11.91
CA ALA A 362 -29.40 16.95 10.59
C ALA A 362 -29.50 18.06 9.52
N ARG A 363 -30.11 19.20 9.85
CA ARG A 363 -30.18 20.39 8.99
C ARG A 363 -28.79 20.96 8.71
N GLU A 364 -27.94 21.11 9.73
CA GLU A 364 -26.55 21.55 9.57
C GLU A 364 -25.75 20.62 8.66
N LEU A 365 -25.94 19.29 8.80
CA LEU A 365 -25.29 18.28 7.98
C LEU A 365 -25.73 18.39 6.51
N LEU A 366 -27.04 18.47 6.27
CA LEU A 366 -27.61 18.63 4.94
C LEU A 366 -27.14 19.95 4.29
N TYR A 367 -27.16 21.07 5.02
CA TYR A 367 -26.63 22.34 4.55
C TYR A 367 -25.14 22.23 4.18
N SER A 368 -24.34 21.59 5.04
CA SER A 368 -22.91 21.41 4.79
C SER A 368 -22.63 20.62 3.51
N ALA A 369 -23.37 19.52 3.29
CA ALA A 369 -23.27 18.70 2.09
C ALA A 369 -23.75 19.45 0.85
N ALA A 370 -24.92 20.10 0.93
CA ALA A 370 -25.50 20.90 -0.16
C ALA A 370 -24.58 22.06 -0.56
N HIS A 371 -24.02 22.77 0.41
CA HIS A 371 -23.08 23.87 0.19
C HIS A 371 -21.76 23.37 -0.43
N ALA A 372 -21.22 22.25 0.07
CA ALA A 372 -20.03 21.64 -0.50
C ALA A 372 -20.25 21.25 -1.97
N TYR A 373 -21.39 20.66 -2.30
CA TYR A 373 -21.76 20.31 -3.67
C TYR A 373 -22.00 21.54 -4.57
N ALA A 374 -22.82 22.48 -4.12
CA ALA A 374 -23.27 23.62 -4.92
C ALA A 374 -22.17 24.68 -5.10
N ALA A 375 -21.54 25.12 -4.01
CA ALA A 375 -20.61 26.25 -4.01
C ALA A 375 -19.14 25.83 -4.14
N LYS A 376 -18.75 24.74 -3.46
CA LYS A 376 -17.36 24.26 -3.49
C LYS A 376 -17.09 23.26 -4.61
N LYS A 377 -18.12 22.88 -5.36
CA LYS A 377 -18.07 21.86 -6.42
C LYS A 377 -17.52 20.51 -5.94
N ALA A 378 -17.58 20.24 -4.64
CA ALA A 378 -17.19 18.96 -4.07
C ALA A 378 -18.19 17.88 -4.49
N TYR A 379 -17.74 16.63 -4.61
CA TYR A 379 -18.56 15.47 -4.98
C TYR A 379 -19.19 15.51 -6.38
N ARG A 380 -18.82 16.50 -7.20
CA ARG A 380 -19.31 16.60 -8.58
C ARG A 380 -18.50 15.72 -9.52
N SER A 381 -19.21 14.97 -10.34
CA SER A 381 -18.65 14.21 -11.45
C SER A 381 -18.27 15.10 -12.63
N SER A 382 -17.61 14.49 -13.62
CA SER A 382 -17.33 15.07 -14.93
C SER A 382 -18.59 15.62 -15.61
N ASP A 383 -19.75 15.01 -15.34
CA ASP A 383 -21.03 15.33 -15.97
C ASP A 383 -21.67 16.60 -15.37
N THR A 384 -21.39 16.90 -14.10
CA THR A 384 -22.09 17.97 -13.35
C THR A 384 -21.19 19.12 -12.93
N ILE A 385 -19.86 18.97 -13.02
CA ILE A 385 -18.87 19.94 -12.53
C ILE A 385 -19.06 21.35 -13.12
N ASN A 386 -19.57 21.44 -14.35
CA ASN A 386 -19.79 22.68 -15.08
C ASN A 386 -21.23 23.23 -14.97
N LEU A 387 -22.14 22.52 -14.32
CA LEU A 387 -23.53 22.97 -14.18
C LEU A 387 -23.67 24.02 -13.08
N THR A 388 -24.48 25.06 -13.31
CA THR A 388 -24.78 26.05 -12.27
C THR A 388 -25.88 25.53 -11.36
N ILE A 389 -25.63 25.49 -10.05
CA ILE A 389 -26.62 25.10 -9.02
C ILE A 389 -27.03 26.35 -8.24
N PRO A 390 -28.33 26.71 -8.21
CA PRO A 390 -28.80 27.93 -7.57
C PRO A 390 -28.69 27.84 -6.05
N GLN A 391 -28.06 28.85 -5.44
CA GLN A 391 -27.82 28.90 -3.99
C GLN A 391 -29.13 29.03 -3.17
N ILE A 392 -30.11 29.74 -3.73
CA ILE A 392 -31.45 29.96 -3.14
C ILE A 392 -32.13 28.63 -2.75
N GLY A 393 -31.80 27.53 -3.41
CA GLY A 393 -32.38 26.21 -3.18
C GLY A 393 -32.10 25.58 -1.80
N TYR A 394 -31.06 26.04 -1.09
CA TYR A 394 -30.63 25.41 0.17
C TYR A 394 -30.21 26.40 1.27
N ASP A 395 -30.07 27.70 0.98
CA ASP A 395 -29.67 28.70 1.98
C ASP A 395 -30.63 28.78 3.19
N TRP A 396 -31.90 28.46 3.00
CA TRP A 396 -32.90 28.41 4.09
C TRP A 396 -32.57 27.33 5.14
N LEU A 397 -31.72 26.34 4.83
CA LEU A 397 -31.21 25.38 5.81
C LEU A 397 -30.21 26.01 6.79
N LYS A 398 -29.64 27.17 6.48
CA LYS A 398 -28.65 27.86 7.34
C LYS A 398 -29.29 28.48 8.59
N ASN A 399 -30.56 28.82 8.53
CA ASN A 399 -31.29 29.48 9.61
C ASN A 399 -32.29 28.50 10.23
N PRO A 400 -32.31 28.27 11.56
CA PRO A 400 -33.46 27.62 12.19
C PRO A 400 -34.71 28.49 11.98
N PRO A 401 -35.93 27.91 11.95
CA PRO A 401 -37.13 28.74 12.14
C PRO A 401 -36.95 29.45 13.49
N GLU A 402 -37.20 30.75 13.55
CA GLU A 402 -37.47 31.37 14.84
C GLU A 402 -38.64 30.60 15.45
N ASP A 403 -38.52 30.20 16.72
CA ASP A 403 -39.63 29.61 17.44
C ASP A 403 -40.77 30.63 17.41
N ASP A 404 -41.74 30.44 16.51
CA ASP A 404 -43.05 31.07 16.63
C ASP A 404 -43.67 30.44 17.89
N GLU A 405 -43.45 31.10 19.03
CA GLU A 405 -44.30 30.94 20.21
C GLU A 405 -45.74 31.29 19.80
N GLY A 406 -46.52 30.26 19.46
CA GLY A 406 -47.95 30.31 19.22
C GLY A 406 -48.70 29.44 20.22
#